data_AF-A0A926C193-F1
#
_entry.id   AF-A0A926C193-F1
#
_cell.length_a   1.000
_cell.length_b   1.000
_cell.length_c   1.000
_cell.angle_alpha   90.00
_cell.angle_beta   90.00
_cell.angle_gamma   90.00
#
_symmetry.space_group_name_H-M   'P 1'
#
loop_
_entity.id
_entity.type
_entity.pdbx_description
1 polymer ?
#
loop_
_entity_poly.entity_id
_entity_poly.type
_entity_poly.pdbx_seq_one_letter_code
_entity_poly.pdbx_strand_id
1 'polypeptide(L)'
;MELSLHQQLDAAVAEAYGWPDGLPESETLTRLVRLNHERAAEEQAGHIRYLRPAYQRSGGPAPESVQMGLNLTTADANGPVGTQAPELVHDVQREWPKDLAKQMQAVRDMVQQAGGPVSPVQVAARFVKLRPVTVQPLLATLSALALLRQTHEGYVG
;
A
#
# COMPACT_ATOMS: atom_id res chain seq x y z
N MET A 1 8.21 -26.13 31.71
CA MET A 1 7.33 -26.02 30.53
C MET A 1 7.88 -24.89 29.69
N GLU A 2 8.33 -25.18 28.47
CA GLU A 2 8.71 -24.10 27.55
C GLU A 2 7.44 -23.35 27.13
N LEU A 3 7.45 -22.02 27.33
CA LEU A 3 6.45 -21.13 26.76
C LEU A 3 6.49 -21.28 25.24
N SER A 4 5.34 -21.37 24.59
CA SER A 4 5.28 -21.30 23.12
C SER A 4 5.94 -20.00 22.65
N LEU A 5 6.60 -20.00 21.49
CA LEU A 5 7.26 -18.82 20.92
C LEU A 5 6.34 -17.59 20.91
N HIS A 6 5.05 -17.79 20.66
CA HIS A 6 4.03 -16.74 20.69
C HIS A 6 3.85 -16.13 22.08
N GLN A 7 3.83 -16.95 23.13
CA GLN A 7 3.70 -16.48 24.51
C GLN A 7 4.94 -15.72 24.98
N GLN A 8 6.13 -16.15 24.51
CA GLN A 8 7.37 -15.42 24.78
C GLN A 8 7.35 -14.04 24.10
N LEU A 9 6.81 -13.96 22.88
CA LEU A 9 6.66 -12.70 22.18
C LEU A 9 5.64 -11.78 22.88
N ASP A 10 4.48 -12.31 23.27
CA ASP A 10 3.44 -11.53 23.96
C ASP A 10 3.95 -10.97 25.29
N ALA A 11 4.70 -11.77 26.06
CA ALA A 11 5.34 -11.33 27.30
C ALA A 11 6.39 -10.23 27.05
N ALA A 12 7.26 -10.40 26.06
CA ALA A 12 8.29 -9.41 25.73
C ALA A 12 7.67 -8.09 25.22
N VAL A 13 6.57 -8.16 24.45
CA VAL A 13 5.83 -6.97 24.01
C VAL A 13 5.17 -6.29 25.20
N ALA A 14 4.49 -7.02 26.07
CA ALA A 14 3.88 -6.45 27.28
C ALA A 14 4.93 -5.76 28.16
N GLU A 15 6.08 -6.38 28.37
CA GLU A 15 7.21 -5.78 29.11
C GLU A 15 7.69 -4.47 28.46
N ALA A 16 7.87 -4.43 27.13
CA ALA A 16 8.30 -3.24 26.41
C ALA A 16 7.33 -2.05 26.55
N TYR A 17 6.04 -2.33 26.71
CA TYR A 17 5.00 -1.31 26.99
C TYR A 17 4.75 -1.10 28.49
N GLY A 18 5.44 -1.83 29.38
CA GLY A 18 5.25 -1.79 30.83
C GLY A 18 3.88 -2.32 31.28
N TRP A 19 3.28 -3.22 30.52
CA TRP A 19 1.97 -3.82 30.78
C TRP A 19 2.11 -5.17 31.50
N PRO A 20 1.12 -5.57 32.31
CA PRO A 20 1.10 -6.91 32.89
C PRO A 20 1.12 -8.00 31.82
N ASP A 21 1.54 -9.21 32.18
CA ASP A 21 1.44 -10.37 31.30
C ASP A 21 -0.01 -10.87 31.22
N GLY A 22 -0.42 -11.38 30.06
CA GLY A 22 -1.72 -12.03 29.90
C GLY A 22 -2.95 -11.11 30.01
N LEU A 23 -2.85 -9.82 29.65
CA LEU A 23 -4.05 -8.97 29.54
C LEU A 23 -5.07 -9.60 28.58
N PRO A 24 -6.37 -9.44 28.88
CA PRO A 24 -7.41 -9.78 27.92
C PRO A 24 -7.27 -8.87 26.69
N GLU A 25 -7.52 -9.44 25.51
CA GLU A 25 -7.39 -8.76 24.22
C GLU A 25 -8.14 -7.42 24.17
N SER A 26 -9.34 -7.35 24.74
CA SER A 26 -10.15 -6.12 24.78
C SER A 26 -9.48 -4.99 25.57
N GLU A 27 -8.77 -5.31 26.65
CA GLU A 27 -8.04 -4.32 27.44
C GLU A 27 -6.76 -3.89 26.72
N THR A 28 -6.05 -4.83 26.10
CA THR A 28 -4.90 -4.54 25.22
C THR A 28 -5.31 -3.56 24.11
N LEU A 29 -6.41 -3.83 23.40
CA LEU A 29 -6.94 -2.96 22.37
C LEU A 29 -7.31 -1.57 22.91
N THR A 30 -7.98 -1.52 24.07
CA THR A 30 -8.36 -0.24 24.70
C THR A 30 -7.14 0.61 25.03
N ARG A 31 -6.09 0.00 25.59
CA ARG A 31 -4.83 0.69 25.92
C ARG A 31 -4.11 1.15 24.66
N LEU A 32 -4.08 0.33 23.60
CA LEU A 32 -3.48 0.69 22.32
C LEU A 32 -4.20 1.85 21.63
N VAL A 33 -5.54 1.86 21.62
CA VAL A 33 -6.33 2.95 21.04
C VAL A 33 -6.07 4.26 21.80
N ARG A 34 -6.02 4.22 23.14
CA ARG A 34 -5.67 5.40 23.93
C ARG A 34 -4.27 5.91 23.60
N LEU A 35 -3.27 5.02 23.56
CA LEU A 35 -1.90 5.38 23.18
C LEU A 35 -1.82 5.96 21.77
N ASN A 36 -2.62 5.42 20.84
CA ASN A 36 -2.69 5.93 19.47
C ASN A 36 -3.24 7.36 19.43
N HIS A 37 -4.30 7.67 20.18
CA HIS A 37 -4.81 9.04 20.28
C HIS A 37 -3.78 10.01 20.86
N GLU A 38 -3.04 9.61 21.88
CA GLU A 38 -1.95 10.43 22.45
C GLU A 38 -0.86 10.69 21.41
N ARG A 39 -0.42 9.64 20.70
CA ARG A 39 0.59 9.75 19.64
C ARG A 39 0.10 10.60 18.48
N ALA A 40 -1.13 10.42 18.02
CA ALA A 40 -1.71 11.22 16.94
C ALA A 40 -1.73 12.71 17.29
N ALA A 41 -2.09 13.05 18.54
CA ALA A 41 -2.04 14.44 19.00
C ALA A 41 -0.61 15.00 19.01
N GLU A 42 0.38 14.21 19.42
CA GLU A 42 1.80 14.60 19.35
C GLU A 42 2.31 14.74 17.92
N GLU A 43 1.90 13.86 17.00
CA GLU A 43 2.24 13.91 15.58
C GLU A 43 1.62 15.15 14.92
N GLN A 44 0.37 15.49 15.26
CA GLN A 44 -0.27 16.74 14.82
C GLN A 44 0.50 17.98 15.30
N ALA A 45 1.09 17.90 16.49
CA ALA A 45 1.99 18.92 17.03
C ALA A 45 3.41 18.88 16.44
N GLY A 46 3.69 17.94 15.53
CA GLY A 46 4.98 17.80 14.85
C GLY A 46 6.03 16.95 15.60
N HIS A 47 5.62 16.24 16.65
CA HIS A 47 6.49 15.41 17.48
C HIS A 47 6.31 13.91 17.16
N ILE A 48 7.14 13.38 16.25
CA ILE A 48 7.16 11.94 15.94
C ILE A 48 8.21 11.25 16.82
N ARG A 49 7.75 10.34 17.70
CA ARG A 49 8.60 9.58 18.63
C ARG A 49 9.01 8.23 18.05
N TYR A 50 10.05 8.22 17.23
CA TYR A 50 10.62 6.97 16.71
C TYR A 50 11.29 6.14 17.80
N LEU A 51 11.14 4.82 17.75
CA LEU A 51 11.82 3.86 18.64
C LEU A 51 13.35 3.83 18.44
N ARG A 52 13.84 4.20 17.24
CA ARG A 52 15.28 4.32 16.98
C ARG A 52 15.73 5.77 17.23
N PRO A 53 16.62 6.04 18.19
CA PRO A 53 17.08 7.40 18.50
C PRO A 53 17.72 8.12 17.32
N ALA A 54 18.40 7.39 16.43
CA ALA A 54 18.98 7.95 15.21
C ALA A 54 17.95 8.53 14.21
N TYR A 55 16.67 8.14 14.32
CA TYR A 55 15.57 8.73 13.55
C TYR A 55 14.80 9.80 14.32
N GLN A 56 15.05 9.94 15.63
CA GLN A 56 14.46 11.02 16.40
C GLN A 56 15.03 12.34 15.92
N ARG A 57 14.13 13.30 15.70
CA ARG A 57 14.50 14.63 15.25
C ARG A 57 15.23 15.39 16.35
N SER A 58 16.36 16.00 16.00
CA SER A 58 16.98 17.07 16.77
C SER A 58 16.27 18.42 16.51
N GLY A 59 15.13 18.63 17.17
CA GLY A 59 14.57 19.96 17.50
C GLY A 59 14.43 21.03 16.40
N GLY A 60 13.75 20.75 15.28
CA GLY A 60 13.33 21.79 14.32
C GLY A 60 11.82 21.78 14.03
N PRO A 61 11.27 22.72 13.24
CA PRO A 61 9.85 22.77 12.89
C PRO A 61 9.45 21.65 11.91
N ALA A 62 8.36 20.92 12.19
CA ALA A 62 7.86 19.80 11.39
C ALA A 62 7.90 20.13 9.88
N PRO A 63 8.54 19.31 9.02
CA PRO A 63 8.20 19.41 7.60
C PRO A 63 6.70 19.13 7.49
N GLU A 64 6.01 19.91 6.67
CA GLU A 64 4.65 19.60 6.24
C GLU A 64 4.66 18.11 5.86
N SER A 65 3.77 17.33 6.47
CA SER A 65 3.67 15.91 6.19
C SER A 65 3.43 15.73 4.70
N VAL A 66 4.50 15.53 3.93
CA VAL A 66 4.43 15.02 2.57
C VAL A 66 4.10 13.56 2.76
N GLN A 67 2.83 13.31 3.06
CA GLN A 67 2.21 12.03 2.83
C GLN A 67 2.34 11.83 1.33
N MET A 68 3.42 11.16 0.91
CA MET A 68 3.47 10.56 -0.42
C MET A 68 2.18 9.76 -0.48
N GLY A 69 1.23 10.25 -1.29
CA GLY A 69 -0.13 9.73 -1.37
C GLY A 69 -0.09 8.28 -1.80
N LEU A 70 0.12 7.38 -0.85
CA LEU A 70 -0.38 6.02 -0.90
C LEU A 70 -1.88 6.18 -0.76
N ASN A 71 -2.52 6.30 -1.92
CA ASN A 71 -3.96 6.35 -2.08
C ASN A 71 -4.50 4.95 -1.73
N LEU A 72 -4.40 4.59 -0.45
CA LEU A 72 -5.06 3.45 0.13
C LEU A 72 -6.53 3.83 0.15
N THR A 73 -7.26 3.42 -0.88
CA THR A 73 -8.71 3.49 -0.90
C THR A 73 -9.19 2.64 0.26
N THR A 74 -9.38 3.25 1.44
CA THR A 74 -10.27 2.70 2.44
C THR A 74 -11.63 2.78 1.79
N ALA A 75 -12.07 1.67 1.22
CA ALA A 75 -13.45 1.50 0.82
C ALA A 75 -14.28 1.64 2.10
N ASP A 76 -14.76 2.86 2.36
CA ASP A 76 -15.82 3.13 3.30
C ASP A 76 -17.00 2.24 2.89
N ALA A 77 -17.15 1.15 3.62
CA ALA A 77 -18.31 0.29 3.57
C ALA A 77 -19.47 1.00 4.27
N ASN A 78 -19.92 2.13 3.73
CA ASN A 78 -21.23 2.73 4.00
C ASN A 78 -21.52 3.89 3.04
N GLY A 79 -22.09 3.56 1.89
CA GLY A 79 -22.69 4.48 0.93
C GLY A 79 -23.52 3.69 -0.07
N PRO A 80 -24.71 4.17 -0.48
CA PRO A 80 -25.81 3.31 -0.90
C PRO A 80 -25.50 2.54 -2.19
N VAL A 81 -25.99 1.31 -2.24
CA VAL A 81 -26.03 0.46 -3.43
C VAL A 81 -26.86 1.17 -4.50
N GLY A 82 -26.19 1.99 -5.30
CA GLY A 82 -26.67 2.49 -6.57
C GLY A 82 -26.40 1.44 -7.62
N THR A 83 -27.40 0.60 -7.89
CA THR A 83 -27.46 -0.26 -9.07
C THR A 83 -27.28 0.61 -10.30
N GLN A 84 -26.07 0.64 -10.87
CA GLN A 84 -25.86 1.03 -12.25
C GLN A 84 -25.31 -0.20 -12.97
N ALA A 85 -26.20 -0.75 -13.80
CA ALA A 85 -25.89 -1.77 -14.78
C ALA A 85 -24.63 -1.39 -15.57
N PRO A 86 -23.80 -2.37 -15.95
CA PRO A 86 -22.60 -2.10 -16.75
C PRO A 86 -23.04 -1.63 -18.13
N GLU A 87 -23.06 -0.32 -18.33
CA GLU A 87 -23.06 0.26 -19.65
C GLU A 87 -21.72 -0.10 -20.30
N LEU A 88 -21.80 -0.79 -21.43
CA LEU A 88 -20.71 -1.24 -22.26
C LEU A 88 -19.87 -0.02 -22.69
N VAL A 89 -18.85 0.33 -21.90
CA VAL A 89 -17.86 1.31 -22.31
C VAL A 89 -16.99 0.67 -23.38
N HIS A 90 -17.13 1.21 -24.59
CA HIS A 90 -16.27 0.93 -25.72
C HIS A 90 -14.82 1.03 -25.28
N ASP A 91 -14.07 -0.01 -25.62
CA ASP A 91 -12.63 -0.11 -25.48
C ASP A 91 -11.94 1.02 -26.27
N VAL A 92 -11.76 2.18 -25.63
CA VAL A 92 -10.95 3.26 -26.20
C VAL A 92 -9.50 2.86 -26.01
N GLN A 93 -8.96 2.23 -27.04
CA GLN A 93 -7.54 1.94 -27.16
C GLN A 93 -6.74 3.24 -26.92
N ARG A 94 -5.91 3.27 -25.87
CA ARG A 94 -5.17 4.48 -25.47
C ARG A 94 -4.00 4.72 -26.42
N GLU A 95 -3.69 5.99 -26.68
CA GLU A 95 -2.49 6.37 -27.45
C GLU A 95 -1.23 6.02 -26.65
N TRP A 96 -0.24 5.40 -27.31
CA TRP A 96 1.02 5.05 -26.66
C TRP A 96 1.93 6.29 -26.51
N PRO A 97 2.30 6.70 -25.28
CA PRO A 97 3.19 7.83 -25.08
C PRO A 97 4.58 7.58 -25.68
N LYS A 98 5.25 8.61 -26.21
CA LYS A 98 6.64 8.49 -26.70
C LYS A 98 7.69 8.58 -25.59
N ASP A 99 7.33 9.16 -24.45
CA ASP A 99 8.20 9.36 -23.30
C ASP A 99 8.25 8.12 -22.40
N LEU A 100 9.45 7.65 -22.05
CA LEU A 100 9.64 6.40 -21.31
C LEU A 100 9.02 6.44 -19.90
N ALA A 101 9.11 7.58 -19.20
CA ALA A 101 8.52 7.70 -17.87
C ALA A 101 6.99 7.64 -17.93
N LYS A 102 6.40 8.31 -18.93
CA LYS A 102 4.95 8.24 -19.20
C LYS A 102 4.50 6.84 -19.63
N GLN A 103 5.32 6.10 -20.39
CA GLN A 103 5.04 4.71 -20.75
C GLN A 103 5.01 3.80 -19.50
N MET A 104 5.98 3.94 -18.60
CA MET A 104 6.02 3.16 -17.35
C MET A 104 4.81 3.46 -16.46
N GLN A 105 4.42 4.73 -16.34
CA GLN A 105 3.21 5.14 -15.60
C GLN A 105 1.96 4.54 -16.22
N ALA A 106 1.78 4.65 -17.54
CA ALA A 106 0.60 4.13 -18.23
C ALA A 106 0.45 2.61 -18.10
N VAL A 107 1.55 1.86 -18.17
CA VAL A 107 1.55 0.40 -17.97
C VAL A 107 1.22 0.03 -16.52
N ARG A 108 1.84 0.71 -15.54
CA ARG A 108 1.58 0.48 -14.11
C ARG A 108 0.11 0.74 -13.77
N ASP A 109 -0.40 1.90 -14.17
CA ASP A 109 -1.76 2.31 -13.85
C ASP A 109 -2.78 1.35 -14.47
N MET A 110 -2.49 0.81 -15.66
CA MET A 110 -3.32 -0.22 -16.29
C MET A 110 -3.34 -1.54 -15.48
N VAL A 111 -2.17 -2.02 -15.04
CA VAL A 111 -2.09 -3.25 -14.24
C VAL A 111 -2.76 -3.07 -12.88
N GLN A 112 -2.63 -1.90 -12.26
CA GLN A 112 -3.32 -1.55 -11.01
C GLN A 112 -4.86 -1.50 -11.18
N GLN A 113 -5.34 -0.95 -12.30
CA GLN A 113 -6.79 -0.85 -12.59
C GLN A 113 -7.43 -2.19 -12.95
N ALA A 114 -6.66 -3.18 -13.42
CA ALA A 114 -7.19 -4.46 -13.85
C ALA A 114 -7.70 -5.34 -12.70
N GLY A 115 -7.25 -5.08 -11.45
CA GLY A 115 -7.72 -5.80 -10.26
C GLY A 115 -7.41 -7.31 -10.24
N GLY A 116 -6.58 -7.80 -11.17
CA GLY A 116 -6.24 -9.20 -11.36
C GLY A 116 -4.98 -9.39 -12.22
N PRO A 117 -4.50 -10.63 -12.40
CA PRO A 117 -3.28 -10.92 -13.15
C PRO A 117 -3.42 -10.54 -14.62
N VAL A 118 -2.56 -9.64 -15.08
CA VAL A 118 -2.54 -9.15 -16.47
C VAL A 118 -1.35 -9.72 -17.21
N SER A 119 -1.60 -10.30 -18.39
CA SER A 119 -0.53 -10.77 -19.28
C SER A 119 -0.01 -9.63 -20.18
N PRO A 120 1.24 -9.69 -20.68
CA PRO A 120 1.78 -8.67 -21.59
C PRO A 120 0.95 -8.45 -22.85
N VAL A 121 0.25 -9.49 -23.32
CA VAL A 121 -0.67 -9.43 -24.47
C VAL A 121 -1.90 -8.59 -24.14
N GLN A 122 -2.46 -8.76 -22.94
CA GLN A 122 -3.61 -7.99 -22.47
C GLN A 122 -3.24 -6.50 -22.28
N VAL A 123 -2.05 -6.22 -21.75
CA VAL A 123 -1.56 -4.83 -21.66
C VAL A 123 -1.40 -4.23 -23.06
N ALA A 124 -0.76 -4.94 -24.00
CA ALA A 124 -0.53 -4.43 -25.35
C ALA A 124 -1.84 -4.20 -26.13
N ALA A 125 -2.86 -5.02 -25.91
CA ALA A 125 -4.16 -4.89 -26.59
C ALA A 125 -4.87 -3.54 -26.29
N ARG A 126 -4.61 -2.95 -25.12
CA ARG A 126 -5.20 -1.65 -24.72
C ARG A 126 -4.50 -0.42 -25.28
N PHE A 127 -3.35 -0.58 -25.94
CA PHE A 127 -2.62 0.55 -26.53
C PHE A 127 -2.58 0.44 -28.07
N VAL A 128 -2.78 1.57 -28.74
CA VAL A 128 -2.76 1.63 -30.20
C VAL A 128 -1.35 1.30 -30.72
N LYS A 129 -1.26 0.36 -31.67
CA LYS A 129 -0.01 -0.04 -32.37
C LYS A 129 1.11 -0.58 -31.47
N LEU A 130 0.76 -1.16 -30.32
CA LEU A 130 1.76 -1.71 -29.41
C LEU A 130 1.98 -3.21 -29.60
N ARG A 131 3.25 -3.63 -29.61
CA ARG A 131 3.62 -5.06 -29.64
C ARG A 131 3.87 -5.55 -28.22
N PRO A 132 3.45 -6.78 -27.87
CA PRO A 132 3.66 -7.34 -26.53
C PRO A 132 5.15 -7.44 -26.14
N VAL A 133 6.03 -7.63 -27.12
CA VAL A 133 7.49 -7.68 -26.94
C VAL A 133 8.06 -6.37 -26.38
N THR A 134 7.45 -5.22 -26.71
CA THR A 134 7.90 -3.91 -26.24
C THR A 134 7.49 -3.65 -24.78
N VAL A 135 6.38 -4.25 -24.33
CA VAL A 135 5.83 -4.05 -22.98
C VAL A 135 6.51 -4.96 -21.95
N GLN A 136 6.98 -6.13 -22.40
CA GLN A 136 7.64 -7.11 -21.55
C GLN A 136 8.83 -6.56 -20.73
N PRO A 137 9.80 -5.82 -21.29
CA PRO A 137 10.89 -5.23 -20.51
C PRO A 137 10.42 -4.15 -19.54
N LEU A 138 9.35 -3.40 -19.90
CA LEU A 138 8.77 -2.39 -19.01
C LEU A 138 8.12 -3.05 -17.79
N LEU A 139 7.33 -4.12 -17.99
CA LEU A 139 6.74 -4.90 -16.91
C LEU A 139 7.81 -5.54 -16.02
N ALA A 140 8.87 -6.11 -16.62
CA ALA A 140 9.98 -6.68 -15.87
C ALA A 140 10.70 -5.62 -15.02
N THR A 141 10.90 -4.41 -15.55
CA THR A 141 11.52 -3.30 -14.81
C THR A 141 10.63 -2.83 -13.66
N LEU A 142 9.32 -2.67 -13.90
CA LEU A 142 8.36 -2.32 -12.85
C LEU A 142 8.29 -3.38 -11.75
N SER A 143 8.41 -4.66 -12.10
CA SER A 143 8.52 -5.74 -11.13
C SER A 143 9.83 -5.74 -10.36
N ALA A 144 10.96 -5.47 -11.02
CA ALA A 144 12.25 -5.32 -10.35
C ALA A 144 12.26 -4.15 -9.35
N LEU A 145 11.52 -3.09 -9.64
CA LEU A 145 11.30 -1.93 -8.76
C LEU A 145 10.25 -2.18 -7.66
N ALA A 146 9.72 -3.40 -7.54
CA ALA A 146 8.65 -3.78 -6.62
C ALA A 146 7.37 -2.94 -6.74
N LEU A 147 7.14 -2.31 -7.90
CA LEU A 147 5.92 -1.56 -8.21
C LEU A 147 4.80 -2.44 -8.75
N LEU A 148 5.14 -3.66 -9.21
CA LEU A 148 4.23 -4.71 -9.66
C LEU A 148 4.74 -6.05 -9.16
N ARG A 149 3.84 -6.98 -8.82
CA ARG A 149 4.20 -8.35 -8.47
C ARG A 149 4.06 -9.26 -9.69
N GLN A 150 5.10 -10.04 -9.98
CA GLN A 150 5.01 -11.10 -10.99
C GLN A 150 4.49 -12.39 -10.35
N THR A 151 3.41 -12.94 -10.90
CA THR A 151 2.85 -14.25 -10.55
C THR A 151 2.99 -15.21 -11.74
N HIS A 152 2.66 -16.49 -11.53
CA HIS A 152 2.64 -17.48 -12.62
C HIS A 152 1.55 -17.18 -13.67
N GLU A 153 0.51 -16.44 -13.28
CA GLU A 153 -0.63 -16.08 -14.15
C GLU A 153 -0.44 -14.73 -14.86
N GLY A 154 0.49 -13.89 -14.40
CA GLY A 154 0.74 -12.58 -15.02
C GLY A 154 1.39 -11.57 -14.07
N TYR A 155 1.18 -10.28 -14.35
CA TYR A 155 1.61 -9.17 -13.49
C TYR A 155 0.41 -8.63 -12.73
N VAL A 156 0.59 -8.37 -11.45
CA VAL A 156 -0.44 -7.84 -10.53
C VAL A 156 0.07 -6.54 -9.91
N GLY A 157 -0.86 -5.61 -9.69
CA GLY A 157 -0.63 -4.35 -8.98
C GLY A 157 -0.28 -4.53 -7.50
#